data_AF-A0A6A6M500-F1
#
_entry.id   AF-A0A6A6M500-F1
#
_cell.length_a   1.000
_cell.length_b   1.000
_cell.length_c   1.000
_cell.angle_alpha   90.00
_cell.angle_beta   90.00
_cell.angle_gamma   90.00
#
_symmetry.space_group_name_H-M   'P 1'
#
loop_
_entity.id
_entity.type
_entity.pdbx_description
1 polymer ?
#
loop_
_entity_poly.entity_id
_entity_poly.type
_entity_poly.pdbx_seq_one_letter_code
_entity_poly.pdbx_strand_id
1 'polypeptide(L)' 'MKQQEAYMFFTAALIIIPLLFSHPSSSLEAHREVEAEDEREFDYIRGSEKGPEHWESLRKNGLLAGQEIYNLL' A
#
# COMPACT_ATOMS: atom_id res chain seq x y z
N MET A 1 -50.24 -14.67 -9.00
CA MET A 1 -49.10 -14.12 -8.22
C MET A 1 -47.74 -14.66 -8.67
N LYS A 2 -47.61 -15.91 -9.14
CA LYS A 2 -46.33 -16.49 -9.60
C LYS A 2 -45.54 -15.67 -10.63
N GLN A 3 -46.22 -15.01 -11.59
CA GLN A 3 -45.54 -14.17 -12.60
C GLN A 3 -45.08 -12.81 -12.07
N GLN A 4 -45.73 -12.27 -11.04
CA GLN A 4 -45.34 -10.99 -10.44
C GLN A 4 -44.12 -11.14 -9.53
N GLU A 5 -44.03 -12.27 -8.83
CA GLU A 5 -42.85 -12.62 -8.04
C GLU A 5 -41.63 -12.81 -8.95
N ALA A 6 -41.77 -13.53 -10.07
CA ALA A 6 -40.69 -13.70 -11.04
C ALA A 6 -40.19 -12.36 -11.62
N TYR A 7 -41.10 -11.41 -11.90
CA TYR A 7 -40.72 -10.09 -12.40
C TYR A 7 -39.98 -9.26 -11.35
N MET A 8 -40.39 -9.32 -10.08
CA MET A 8 -39.66 -8.66 -8.97
C MET A 8 -38.25 -9.24 -8.78
N PHE A 9 -38.09 -10.56 -8.88
CA PHE A 9 -36.75 -11.16 -8.81
C PHE A 9 -35.88 -10.78 -10.02
N PHE A 10 -36.48 -10.72 -11.21
CA PHE A 10 -35.78 -10.33 -12.43
C PHE A 10 -35.31 -8.88 -12.40
N THR A 11 -36.16 -7.94 -11.95
CA THR A 11 -35.78 -6.53 -11.82
C THR A 11 -34.77 -6.29 -10.70
N ALA A 12 -34.89 -7.00 -9.58
CA ALA A 12 -33.89 -6.93 -8.49
C ALA A 12 -32.51 -7.43 -8.95
N ALA A 13 -32.47 -8.56 -9.69
CA ALA A 13 -31.23 -9.10 -10.23
C ALA A 13 -30.55 -8.12 -11.20
N LEU A 14 -31.32 -7.43 -12.06
CA LEU A 14 -30.79 -6.42 -12.98
C LEU A 14 -30.14 -5.22 -12.28
N ILE A 15 -30.52 -4.91 -11.05
CA ILE A 15 -29.94 -3.82 -10.25
C ILE A 15 -28.76 -4.30 -9.41
N ILE A 16 -28.89 -5.47 -8.77
CA ILE A 16 -27.89 -6.00 -7.83
C ILE A 16 -26.61 -6.45 -8.55
N ILE A 17 -26.74 -7.10 -9.71
CA ILE A 17 -25.59 -7.58 -10.50
C ILE A 17 -24.61 -6.45 -10.84
N PRO A 18 -24.99 -5.35 -11.53
CA PRO A 18 -24.05 -4.28 -11.85
C PRO A 18 -23.49 -3.57 -10.61
N LEU A 19 -24.23 -3.54 -9.50
CA LEU A 19 -23.76 -2.96 -8.24
C LEU A 19 -22.60 -3.78 -7.64
N LEU A 20 -22.67 -5.11 -7.71
CA LEU A 20 -21.60 -6.00 -7.25
C LEU A 20 -20.34 -5.91 -8.11
N PHE A 21 -20.49 -5.68 -9.42
CA PHE A 21 -19.36 -5.57 -10.36
C PHE A 21 -18.82 -4.14 -10.55
N SER A 22 -19.51 -3.13 -10.02
CA SER A 22 -19.08 -1.71 -10.08
C SER A 22 -18.08 -1.34 -8.99
N HIS A 23 -17.85 -2.21 -8.01
CA HIS A 23 -16.74 -2.03 -7.09
C HIS A 23 -15.44 -2.25 -7.88
N PRO A 24 -14.57 -1.24 -8.02
CA PRO A 24 -13.22 -1.50 -8.51
C PRO A 24 -12.63 -2.53 -7.54
N SER A 25 -12.44 -3.75 -8.02
CA SER A 25 -11.53 -4.67 -7.35
C SER A 25 -10.20 -3.94 -7.38
N SER A 26 -9.79 -3.40 -6.24
CA SER A 26 -8.44 -2.89 -6.03
C SER A 26 -7.51 -4.10 -6.13
N SER A 27 -7.31 -4.58 -7.36
CA SER A 27 -6.22 -5.45 -7.70
C SER A 27 -4.99 -4.64 -7.39
N LEU A 28 -4.29 -5.10 -6.38
CA LEU A 28 -2.96 -4.71 -5.95
C LEU A 28 -1.98 -4.98 -7.10
N GLU A 29 -2.10 -4.25 -8.20
CA GLU A 29 -1.05 -4.02 -9.18
C GLU A 29 -0.83 -2.52 -9.17
N ALA A 30 0.19 -2.08 -8.43
CA ALA A 30 1.51 -1.87 -9.01
C ALA A 30 1.47 -0.70 -10.00
N HIS A 31 2.11 0.41 -9.60
CA HIS A 31 2.34 1.64 -10.38
C HIS A 31 1.30 2.77 -10.29
N ARG A 32 0.78 3.07 -9.10
CA ARG A 32 0.17 4.39 -8.88
C ARG A 32 0.48 4.96 -7.50
N GLU A 33 1.77 5.26 -7.32
CA GLU A 33 2.30 6.36 -6.49
C GLU A 33 3.82 6.20 -6.51
N VAL A 34 4.49 6.95 -7.39
CA VAL A 34 5.89 7.33 -7.13
C VAL A 34 5.81 8.48 -6.11
N GLU A 35 5.34 8.15 -4.91
CA GLU A 35 5.60 8.90 -3.68
C GLU A 35 6.55 8.07 -2.81
N ALA A 36 7.60 7.57 -3.46
CA ALA A 36 8.82 7.19 -2.78
C ALA A 36 9.85 8.26 -3.14
N GLU A 37 9.67 9.47 -2.62
CA GLU A 37 10.86 10.11 -2.08
C GLU A 37 11.42 9.07 -1.10
N ASP A 38 12.57 8.51 -1.43
CA ASP A 38 13.09 7.30 -0.80
C ASP A 38 13.53 7.58 0.65
N GLU A 39 12.54 7.72 1.54
CA GLU A 39 12.69 7.94 2.99
C GLU A 39 13.11 6.66 3.74
N ARG A 40 13.23 5.53 3.04
CA ARG A 40 13.74 4.32 3.67
C ARG A 40 15.24 4.47 3.88
N GLU A 41 15.65 4.45 5.15
CA GLU A 41 17.05 4.50 5.55
C GLU A 41 17.82 3.23 5.11
N PHE A 42 17.11 2.16 4.73
CA PHE A 42 17.67 0.89 4.29
C PHE A 42 16.92 0.32 3.08
N ASP A 43 17.67 -0.28 2.15
CA ASP A 43 17.15 -1.09 1.04
C ASP A 43 17.81 -2.49 1.01
N TYR A 44 17.24 -3.41 0.23
CA TYR A 44 17.72 -4.80 0.11
C TYR A 44 18.53 -5.07 -1.16
N ILE A 45 18.86 -4.03 -1.92
CA ILE A 45 19.54 -4.15 -3.21
C ILE A 45 21.03 -4.31 -2.94
N ARG A 46 21.62 -5.45 -3.32
CA ARG A 46 23.06 -5.68 -3.18
C ARG A 46 23.85 -4.72 -4.08
N GLY A 47 24.85 -4.07 -3.52
CA GLY A 47 25.65 -3.04 -4.19
C GLY A 47 25.05 -1.63 -4.10
N SER A 48 23.92 -1.46 -3.40
CA SER A 48 23.32 -0.15 -3.15
C SER A 48 24.00 0.54 -1.96
N GLU A 49 24.10 1.87 -2.00
CA GLU A 49 24.58 2.67 -0.86
C GLU A 49 23.73 2.48 0.41
N LYS A 50 22.45 2.09 0.24
CA LYS A 50 21.54 1.73 1.34
C LYS A 50 21.33 0.22 1.49
N GLY A 51 22.10 -0.58 0.74
CA GLY A 51 22.01 -2.03 0.68
C GLY A 51 22.49 -2.74 1.95
N PRO A 52 22.29 -4.06 2.04
CA PRO A 52 22.55 -4.87 3.23
C PRO A 52 23.99 -4.77 3.74
N GLU A 53 24.95 -4.55 2.87
CA GLU A 53 26.35 -4.30 3.22
C GLU A 53 26.61 -2.99 4.00
N HIS A 54 25.72 -2.00 3.88
CA HIS A 54 25.89 -0.67 4.49
C HIS A 54 25.00 -0.44 5.73
N TRP A 55 24.09 -1.37 6.04
CA TRP A 55 23.11 -1.22 7.12
C TRP A 55 23.73 -0.98 8.50
N GLU A 56 24.87 -1.62 8.79
CA GLU A 56 25.52 -1.43 10.08
C GLU A 56 26.03 0.01 10.28
N SER A 57 26.50 0.65 9.21
CA SER A 57 26.98 2.02 9.23
C SER A 57 25.83 3.01 9.37
N LEU A 58 24.77 2.82 8.58
CA LEU A 58 23.57 3.65 8.61
C LEU A 58 22.91 3.63 10.00
N ARG A 59 22.79 2.46 10.64
CA ARG A 59 22.29 2.34 12.03
C ARG A 59 23.14 3.10 13.05
N LYS A 60 24.47 3.08 12.91
CA LYS A 60 25.37 3.81 13.83
C LYS A 60 25.19 5.32 13.69
N ASN A 61 25.09 5.80 12.45
CA ASN A 61 24.88 7.21 12.17
C ASN A 61 23.52 7.69 12.71
N GLY A 62 22.45 6.92 12.50
CA GLY A 62 21.14 7.23 13.07
C GLY A 62 21.13 7.26 14.61
N LEU A 63 21.83 6.33 15.26
CA LEU A 63 21.98 6.34 16.72
C LEU A 63 22.73 7.57 17.24
N LEU A 64 23.82 7.96 16.57
CA LEU A 64 24.61 9.14 16.93
C LEU A 64 23.79 10.43 16.78
N ALA A 65 23.06 10.57 15.67
CA ALA A 65 22.19 11.72 15.44
C ALA A 65 21.10 11.82 16.53
N GLY A 66 20.47 10.70 16.92
CA GLY A 66 19.50 10.68 18.02
C GLY A 66 20.10 11.08 19.37
N GLN A 67 21.33 10.67 19.64
CA GLN A 67 22.06 11.04 20.85
C GLN A 67 22.45 12.52 20.87
N GLU A 68 22.83 13.11 19.73
CA GLU A 68 23.09 14.54 19.63
C GLU A 68 21.84 15.37 19.91
N ILE A 69 20.67 14.95 19.39
CA ILE A 69 19.38 15.61 19.70
C ILE A 69 19.07 15.55 21.20
N TYR A 70 19.27 14.39 21.85
CA TYR A 70 19.05 14.26 23.29
C TYR A 70 19.95 15.18 24.13
N ASN A 71 21.20 15.38 23.72
CA ASN A 71 22.14 16.26 24.43
C ASN A 71 21.86 17.75 24.23
N LEU A 72 20.97 18.11 23.30
CA LEU A 72 20.56 19.50 23.00
C LEU A 72 19.24 19.90 23.70
N LEU A 73 18.62 18.99 24.45
CA LEU A 73 17.40 19.20 25.26
C LEU A 73 17.75 19.34 26.75
#